data_AF-A0A316WSQ0-F1
#
_entry.id   AF-A0A316WSQ0-F1
#
_cell.length_a   1.000
_cell.length_b   1.000
_cell.length_c   1.000
_cell.angle_alpha   90.00
_cell.angle_beta   90.00
_cell.angle_gamma   90.00
#
_symmetry.space_group_name_H-M   'P 1'
#
loop_
_entity.id
_entity.type
_entity.pdbx_description
1 polymer ?
#
loop_
_entity_poly.entity_id
_entity_poly.type
_entity_poly.pdbx_seq_one_letter_code
_entity_poly.pdbx_strand_id
1 'polypeptide(L)'
;MKKTSQKKKGELRNTRYEEIFFVNPSTSARHGKSVYISPEFHERLSRIVQVIGEDKITIYAYLNNVLAYHFQDFGEDITKSFADKYKPIL
;
A
#
# COMPACT_ATOMS: atom_id res chain seq x y z
N MET A 1 -10.64 -31.66 -20.24
CA MET A 1 -9.95 -31.34 -18.97
C MET A 1 -8.98 -30.16 -19.17
N LYS A 2 -9.38 -28.90 -18.91
CA LYS A 2 -8.49 -27.71 -18.98
C LYS A 2 -8.92 -26.58 -18.01
N LYS A 3 -9.30 -26.89 -16.76
CA LYS A 3 -9.76 -25.87 -15.78
C LYS A 3 -8.86 -25.67 -14.55
N THR A 4 -7.81 -26.47 -14.36
CA THR A 4 -6.99 -26.47 -13.13
C THR A 4 -5.81 -25.50 -13.15
N SER A 5 -5.22 -25.17 -14.32
CA SER A 5 -4.00 -24.35 -14.38
C SER A 5 -4.23 -22.84 -14.24
N GLN A 6 -5.41 -22.32 -14.60
CA GLN A 6 -5.74 -20.89 -14.40
C GLN A 6 -6.11 -20.58 -12.95
N LYS A 7 -6.77 -21.50 -12.24
CA LYS A 7 -7.19 -21.32 -10.84
C LYS A 7 -5.98 -21.17 -9.89
N LYS A 8 -4.98 -22.05 -10.04
CA LYS A 8 -3.71 -21.99 -9.29
C LYS A 8 -2.93 -20.69 -9.51
N LYS A 9 -2.92 -20.16 -10.74
CA LYS A 9 -2.18 -18.93 -11.07
C LYS A 9 -2.86 -17.67 -10.49
N GLY A 10 -4.19 -17.69 -10.33
CA GLY A 10 -4.95 -16.64 -9.66
C GLY A 10 -4.79 -16.67 -8.15
N GLU A 11 -4.87 -17.85 -7.53
CA GLU A 11 -4.64 -18.02 -6.08
C GLU A 11 -3.22 -17.59 -5.66
N LEU A 12 -2.18 -17.96 -6.43
CA LEU A 12 -0.79 -17.55 -6.18
C LEU A 12 -0.55 -16.03 -6.31
N ARG A 13 -1.31 -15.35 -7.18
CA ARG A 13 -1.19 -13.90 -7.36
C ARG A 13 -1.90 -13.13 -6.25
N ASN A 14 -3.05 -13.64 -5.78
CA ASN A 14 -3.75 -13.08 -4.63
C ASN A 14 -2.92 -13.17 -3.36
N THR A 15 -2.27 -14.33 -3.12
CA THR A 15 -1.36 -14.50 -1.97
C THR A 15 -0.24 -13.47 -1.99
N ARG A 16 0.41 -13.25 -3.14
CA ARG A 16 1.50 -12.26 -3.24
C ARG A 16 1.03 -10.83 -2.97
N TYR A 17 -0.17 -10.45 -3.40
CA TYR A 17 -0.71 -9.10 -3.13
C TYR A 17 -0.98 -8.91 -1.63
N GLU A 18 -1.67 -9.88 -1.02
CA GLU A 18 -2.01 -9.84 0.39
C GLU A 18 -0.76 -9.88 1.27
N GLU A 19 0.24 -10.70 0.93
CA GLU A 19 1.54 -10.78 1.62
C GLU A 19 2.28 -9.43 1.65
N ILE A 20 2.14 -8.61 0.61
CA ILE A 20 2.81 -7.31 0.52
C ILE A 20 2.00 -6.22 1.26
N PHE A 21 0.69 -6.17 1.07
CA PHE A 21 -0.12 -5.04 1.51
C PHE A 21 -0.93 -5.27 2.80
N PHE A 22 -1.02 -6.50 3.29
CA PHE A 22 -1.83 -6.88 4.45
C PHE A 22 -0.98 -7.22 5.68
N VAL A 23 0.17 -6.54 5.81
CA VAL A 23 1.07 -6.64 6.96
C VAL A 23 0.68 -5.63 8.03
N ASN A 24 0.53 -6.07 9.28
CA ASN A 24 0.30 -5.15 10.39
C ASN A 24 1.63 -4.51 10.82
N PRO A 25 1.78 -3.17 10.77
CA PRO A 25 2.99 -2.51 11.20
C PRO A 25 3.14 -2.61 12.72
N SER A 26 4.38 -2.59 13.21
CA SER A 26 4.67 -2.52 14.65
C SER A 26 4.26 -1.17 15.27
N THR A 27 4.07 -0.15 14.43
CA THR A 27 3.64 1.19 14.84
C THR A 27 2.13 1.29 14.98
N SER A 28 1.67 1.84 16.10
CA SER A 28 0.25 2.15 16.30
C SER A 28 -0.17 3.43 15.56
N ALA A 29 -1.36 3.41 14.96
CA ALA A 29 -1.99 4.58 14.32
C ALA A 29 -2.04 5.81 15.24
N ARG A 30 -2.06 5.63 16.56
CA ARG A 30 -2.02 6.71 17.56
C ARG A 30 -0.77 7.60 17.45
N HIS A 31 0.34 7.05 16.97
CA HIS A 31 1.59 7.79 16.75
C HIS A 31 1.71 8.30 15.31
N GLY A 32 0.70 8.05 14.47
CA GLY A 32 0.64 8.52 13.10
C GLY A 32 0.36 10.03 13.02
N LYS A 33 0.59 10.59 11.83
CA LYS A 33 0.17 11.94 11.48
C LYS A 33 -1.05 11.86 10.58
N SER A 34 -2.03 12.73 10.82
CA SER A 34 -3.23 12.80 10.00
C SER A 34 -2.96 13.54 8.69
N VAL A 35 -3.44 12.97 7.58
CA VAL A 35 -3.51 13.62 6.28
C VAL A 35 -4.90 13.42 5.70
N TYR A 36 -5.41 14.42 4.99
CA TYR A 36 -6.70 14.28 4.30
C TYR A 36 -6.54 13.47 3.02
N ILE A 37 -7.50 12.59 2.77
CA ILE A 37 -7.66 11.90 1.48
C ILE A 37 -9.05 12.20 0.94
N SER A 38 -9.20 12.17 -0.39
CA SER A 38 -10.52 12.37 -1.00
C SER A 38 -11.53 11.33 -0.47
N PRO A 39 -12.83 11.68 -0.35
CA PRO A 39 -13.86 10.74 0.07
C PRO A 39 -13.91 9.46 -0.77
N GLU A 40 -13.70 9.58 -2.09
CA GLU A 40 -13.67 8.44 -3.01
C GLU A 40 -12.55 7.46 -2.70
N PHE A 41 -11.32 7.95 -2.48
CA PHE A 41 -10.23 7.10 -2.04
C PHE A 41 -10.50 6.48 -0.67
N HIS A 42 -11.05 7.23 0.28
CA HIS A 42 -11.40 6.68 1.58
C HIS A 42 -12.38 5.51 1.45
N GLU A 43 -13.45 5.65 0.66
CA GLU A 43 -14.42 4.58 0.42
C GLU A 43 -13.77 3.33 -0.21
N ARG A 44 -12.89 3.53 -1.20
CA ARG A 44 -12.15 2.43 -1.83
C ARG A 44 -11.24 1.70 -0.84
N LEU A 45 -10.47 2.45 -0.05
CA LEU A 45 -9.58 1.87 0.97
C LEU A 45 -10.38 1.09 2.03
N SER A 46 -11.51 1.65 2.50
CA SER A 46 -12.41 0.96 3.43
C SER A 46 -12.90 -0.37 2.88
N ARG A 47 -13.36 -0.41 1.62
CA ARG A 47 -13.81 -1.66 0.98
C ARG A 47 -12.70 -2.69 0.88
N ILE A 48 -11.48 -2.27 0.56
CA ILE A 48 -10.32 -3.18 0.43
C ILE A 48 -10.04 -3.86 1.78
N VAL A 49 -9.93 -3.09 2.86
CA VAL A 49 -9.61 -3.65 4.18
C VAL A 49 -10.74 -4.50 4.76
N GLN A 50 -11.99 -4.18 4.44
CA GLN A 50 -13.16 -4.96 4.87
C GLN A 50 -13.29 -6.28 4.11
N VAL A 51 -13.22 -6.23 2.77
CA VAL A 51 -13.52 -7.40 1.93
C VAL A 51 -12.33 -8.35 1.81
N ILE A 52 -11.13 -7.82 1.57
CA ILE A 52 -9.93 -8.64 1.40
C ILE A 52 -9.24 -8.85 2.74
N GLY A 53 -9.23 -7.82 3.58
CA GLY A 53 -8.54 -7.85 4.87
C GLY A 53 -9.35 -8.51 5.97
N GLU A 54 -10.62 -8.83 5.72
CA GLU A 54 -11.53 -9.46 6.68
C GLU A 54 -11.54 -8.72 8.03
N ASP A 55 -11.45 -7.39 8.00
CA ASP A 55 -11.34 -6.51 9.17
C ASP A 55 -10.12 -6.77 10.09
N LYS A 56 -9.15 -7.59 9.64
CA LYS A 56 -7.90 -7.91 10.37
C LYS A 56 -6.79 -6.88 10.14
N ILE A 57 -7.00 -5.95 9.21
CA ILE A 57 -6.09 -4.84 8.95
C ILE A 57 -6.85 -3.52 8.94
N THR A 58 -6.22 -2.47 9.45
CA THR A 58 -6.79 -1.12 9.44
C THR A 58 -6.47 -0.39 8.14
N ILE A 59 -7.26 0.63 7.81
CA ILE A 59 -6.93 1.57 6.71
C ILE A 59 -5.53 2.17 6.91
N TYR A 60 -5.17 2.49 8.15
CA TYR A 60 -3.82 2.98 8.49
C TYR A 60 -2.73 1.99 8.10
N ALA A 61 -2.86 0.73 8.52
CA ALA A 61 -1.86 -0.31 8.24
C ALA A 61 -1.75 -0.57 6.73
N TYR A 62 -2.88 -0.69 6.04
CA TYR A 62 -2.91 -0.86 4.58
C TYR A 62 -2.26 0.33 3.84
N LEU A 63 -2.62 1.57 4.21
CA LEU A 63 -2.04 2.76 3.62
C LEU A 63 -0.53 2.86 3.88
N ASN A 64 -0.08 2.47 5.07
CA ASN A 64 1.34 2.45 5.41
C ASN A 64 2.12 1.46 4.52
N ASN A 65 1.56 0.29 4.23
CA ASN A 65 2.17 -0.69 3.32
C ASN A 65 2.20 -0.17 1.87
N VAL A 66 1.13 0.47 1.41
CA VAL A 66 1.08 1.11 0.09
C VAL A 66 2.16 2.18 -0.05
N LEU A 67 2.33 3.03 0.97
CA LEU A 67 3.36 4.06 0.99
C LEU A 67 4.77 3.45 1.05
N ALA A 68 4.99 2.43 1.88
CA ALA A 68 6.27 1.74 1.95
C ALA A 68 6.67 1.13 0.59
N TYR A 69 5.72 0.47 -0.07
CA TYR A 69 5.93 -0.08 -1.42
C TYR A 69 6.19 1.03 -2.45
N HIS A 70 5.43 2.12 -2.41
CA HIS A 70 5.66 3.28 -3.29
C HIS A 70 7.07 3.85 -3.12
N PHE A 71 7.54 4.04 -1.88
CA PHE A 71 8.88 4.56 -1.64
C PHE A 71 9.98 3.56 -2.00
N GLN A 72 9.72 2.25 -1.92
CA GLN A 72 10.64 1.24 -2.42
C GLN A 72 10.78 1.32 -3.95
N ASP A 73 9.67 1.41 -4.67
CA ASP A 73 9.67 1.37 -6.14
C ASP A 73 10.10 2.71 -6.77
N PHE A 74 9.84 3.84 -6.10
CA PHE A 74 10.08 5.19 -6.65
C PHE A 74 11.07 6.04 -5.83
N GLY A 75 11.73 5.46 -4.82
CA GLY A 75 12.62 6.20 -3.92
C GLY A 75 13.75 6.92 -4.65
N GLU A 76 14.40 6.24 -5.61
CA GLU A 76 15.48 6.83 -6.42
C GLU A 76 15.00 8.03 -7.25
N ASP A 77 13.86 7.89 -7.91
CA ASP A 77 13.26 8.95 -8.73
C ASP A 77 12.83 10.16 -7.88
N ILE A 78 12.28 9.89 -6.68
CA ILE A 78 11.93 10.93 -5.70
C ILE A 78 13.18 11.66 -5.25
N THR A 79 14.26 10.95 -4.89
CA THR A 79 15.53 11.55 -4.47
C THR A 79 16.15 12.39 -5.58
N LYS A 80 16.19 11.88 -6.80
CA LYS A 80 16.71 12.61 -7.96
C LYS A 80 15.90 13.89 -8.20
N SER A 81 14.57 13.78 -8.24
CA SER A 81 13.69 14.93 -8.43
C SER A 81 13.82 15.97 -7.31
N PHE A 82 14.07 15.52 -6.07
CA PHE A 82 14.33 16.40 -4.94
C PHE A 82 15.64 17.16 -5.13
N ALA A 83 16.74 16.46 -5.44
CA ALA A 83 18.05 17.07 -5.69
C ALA A 83 18.02 18.09 -6.83
N ASP A 84 17.37 17.77 -7.94
CA ASP A 84 17.28 18.65 -9.12
C ASP A 84 16.52 19.96 -8.81
N LYS A 85 15.53 19.90 -7.92
CA LYS A 85 14.73 21.06 -7.50
C LYS A 85 15.34 21.80 -6.32
N TYR A 86 16.15 21.12 -5.52
CA TYR A 86 16.89 21.70 -4.41
C TYR A 86 18.13 22.40 -4.97
N LYS A 87 17.93 23.57 -5.59
CA LYS A 87 19.04 24.45 -5.96
C LYS A 87 19.58 25.13 -4.70
N PRO A 88 20.86 24.94 -4.35
CA PRO A 88 21.50 25.79 -3.36
C PRO A 88 21.37 27.25 -3.81
N ILE A 89 21.03 28.13 -2.88
CA ILE A 89 20.85 29.57 -3.12
C ILE A 89 22.20 30.32 -3.11
N LEU A 90 23.30 29.59 -3.00
CA LEU A 90 24.68 30.06 -3.01
C LEU A 90 25.40 29.52 -4.24
#